data_AF-Q9Z691-F1
#
_entry.id   AF-Q9Z691-F1
#
_cell.length_a   1.000
_cell.length_b   1.000
_cell.length_c   1.000
_cell.angle_alpha   90.00
_cell.angle_beta   90.00
_cell.angle_gamma   90.00
#
_symmetry.space_group_name_H-M   'P 1'
#
loop_
_entity.id
_entity.type
_entity.pdbx_description
1 polymer ?
#
loop_
_entity_poly.entity_id
_entity_poly.type
_entity_poly.pdbx_seq_one_letter_code
_entity_poly.pdbx_strand_id
1 'polypeptide(L)'
;MNLNIKRMLKVVTLYDAIIAAIVSVILLFAANYKISLIVIIGIFSAIFNFYLSNLTADFVFVKKMGNTSLIFLSSIFRVILVFFIGIILYKIYKYYLIAYLGGYSAHFIALIIYGSLVNKR
;
A
#
# COMPACT_ATOMS: atom_id res chain seq x y z
N MET A 1 12.82 3.38 14.35
CA MET A 1 12.70 2.39 13.28
C MET A 1 14.03 1.70 13.01
N ASN A 2 14.06 0.40 13.28
CA ASN A 2 15.20 -0.47 13.05
C ASN A 2 15.71 -0.37 11.59
N LEU A 3 17.03 -0.47 11.40
CA LEU A 3 17.68 -0.45 10.08
C LEU A 3 17.10 -1.50 9.12
N ASN A 4 16.76 -2.70 9.61
CA ASN A 4 16.15 -3.75 8.80
C ASN A 4 14.76 -3.37 8.29
N ILE A 5 13.93 -2.78 9.14
CA ILE A 5 12.58 -2.29 8.78
C ILE A 5 12.70 -1.13 7.78
N LYS A 6 13.64 -0.21 8.01
CA LYS A 6 13.90 0.90 7.07
C LYS A 6 14.34 0.39 5.71
N ARG A 7 15.18 -0.65 5.67
CA ARG A 7 15.61 -1.29 4.43
C ARG A 7 14.45 -1.99 3.72
N MET A 8 13.61 -2.74 4.44
CA MET A 8 12.41 -3.34 3.88
C MET A 8 11.50 -2.28 3.24
N LEU A 9 11.18 -1.22 3.97
CA LEU A 9 10.34 -0.12 3.47
C LEU A 9 10.91 0.51 2.21
N LYS A 10 12.22 0.74 2.15
CA LYS A 10 12.88 1.32 0.97
C LYS A 10 12.80 0.40 -0.25
N VAL A 11 13.00 -0.91 -0.06
CA VAL A 11 12.97 -1.88 -1.17
C VAL A 11 11.54 -2.09 -1.66
N VAL A 12 10.59 -2.29 -0.76
CA VAL A 12 9.18 -2.49 -1.10
C VAL A 12 8.63 -1.25 -1.82
N THR A 13 8.89 -0.04 -1.31
CA THR A 13 8.45 1.20 -2.00
C THR A 13 9.07 1.40 -3.37
N LEU A 14 10.34 0.99 -3.56
CA LEU A 14 10.96 1.03 -4.88
C LEU A 14 10.22 0.11 -5.85
N TYR A 15 9.88 -1.12 -5.43
CA TYR A 15 9.09 -2.03 -6.26
C TYR A 15 7.67 -1.53 -6.50
N ASP A 16 7.01 -0.95 -5.50
CA ASP A 16 5.70 -0.31 -5.69
C ASP A 16 5.77 0.83 -6.74
N ALA A 17 6.83 1.64 -6.72
CA ALA A 17 7.03 2.70 -7.70
C ALA A 17 7.25 2.15 -9.12
N ILE A 18 8.02 1.07 -9.25
CA ILE A 18 8.23 0.38 -10.54
C ILE A 18 6.91 -0.21 -11.04
N ILE A 19 6.15 -0.89 -10.17
CA ILE A 19 4.84 -1.46 -10.51
C ILE A 19 3.87 -0.35 -10.92
N ALA A 20 3.84 0.76 -10.18
CA ALA A 20 3.02 1.92 -10.51
C ALA A 20 3.37 2.45 -11.90
N ALA A 21 4.67 2.65 -12.21
CA ALA A 21 5.10 3.11 -13.52
C ALA A 21 4.65 2.17 -14.65
N ILE A 22 4.87 0.86 -14.50
CA ILE A 22 4.50 -0.14 -15.51
C ILE A 22 2.98 -0.17 -15.71
N VAL A 23 2.21 -0.29 -14.63
CA VAL A 23 0.75 -0.39 -14.70
C VAL A 23 0.15 0.90 -15.25
N SER A 24 0.69 2.07 -14.87
CA SER A 24 0.23 3.35 -15.38
C SER A 24 0.46 3.50 -16.88
N VAL A 25 1.64 3.10 -17.38
CA VAL A 25 1.93 3.11 -18.83
C VAL A 25 0.95 2.20 -19.57
N ILE A 26 0.75 0.97 -19.09
CA ILE A 26 -0.18 0.01 -19.72
C ILE A 26 -1.62 0.59 -19.77
N LEU A 27 -2.10 1.16 -18.66
CA LEU A 27 -3.46 1.68 -18.57
C LEU A 27 -3.68 2.99 -19.34
N LEU A 28 -2.63 3.76 -19.58
CA LEU A 28 -2.70 4.93 -20.46
C LEU A 28 -3.01 4.52 -21.90
N PHE A 29 -2.47 3.39 -22.37
CA PHE A 29 -2.74 2.87 -23.71
C PHE A 29 -4.03 2.03 -23.79
N ALA A 30 -4.32 1.22 -22.76
CA ALA A 30 -5.42 0.25 -22.82
C ALA A 30 -6.78 0.80 -22.36
N ALA A 31 -6.79 1.84 -21.53
CA ALA A 31 -8.00 2.33 -20.89
C ALA A 31 -8.12 3.86 -20.97
N ASN A 32 -7.84 4.56 -19.88
CA ASN A 32 -8.00 6.01 -19.78
C ASN A 32 -7.06 6.56 -18.70
N TYR A 33 -6.57 7.79 -18.90
CA TYR A 33 -5.76 8.51 -17.92
C TYR A 33 -6.41 8.57 -16.52
N LYS A 34 -7.75 8.72 -16.43
CA LYS A 34 -8.45 8.76 -15.14
C LYS A 34 -8.33 7.45 -14.37
N ILE A 35 -8.48 6.32 -15.06
CA ILE A 35 -8.35 4.98 -14.46
C ILE A 35 -6.91 4.75 -14.02
N SER A 36 -5.94 5.14 -14.85
CA SER A 36 -4.51 5.07 -14.51
C SER A 36 -4.18 5.86 -13.23
N LEU A 37 -4.67 7.10 -13.09
CA LEU A 37 -4.50 7.89 -11.88
C LEU A 37 -5.11 7.23 -10.64
N ILE A 38 -6.27 6.60 -10.78
CA ILE A 38 -6.95 5.95 -9.65
C ILE A 38 -6.22 4.69 -9.18
N VAL A 39 -5.61 3.95 -10.11
CA VAL A 39 -4.70 2.85 -9.76
C VAL A 39 -3.50 3.36 -8.98
N ILE A 40 -2.89 4.49 -9.39
CA ILE A 40 -1.78 5.12 -8.63
C ILE A 40 -2.23 5.50 -7.22
N ILE A 41 -3.44 6.06 -7.06
CA ILE A 41 -4.02 6.38 -5.74
C ILE A 41 -4.19 5.10 -4.90
N GLY A 42 -4.58 3.99 -5.52
CA GLY A 42 -4.64 2.67 -4.87
C GLY A 42 -3.28 2.22 -4.34
N ILE A 43 -2.25 2.26 -5.18
CA ILE A 43 -0.87 1.90 -4.80
C ILE A 43 -0.37 2.82 -3.69
N PHE A 44 -0.59 4.13 -3.80
CA PHE A 44 -0.19 5.09 -2.78
C PHE A 44 -0.90 4.84 -1.43
N SER A 45 -2.18 4.48 -1.46
CA SER A 45 -2.93 4.10 -0.27
C SER A 45 -2.36 2.84 0.39
N ALA A 46 -1.92 1.86 -0.41
CA ALA A 46 -1.28 0.65 0.10
C ALA A 46 0.09 0.94 0.73
N ILE A 47 0.92 1.77 0.09
CA ILE A 47 2.19 2.26 0.65
C ILE A 47 1.92 2.94 1.99
N PHE A 48 0.99 3.89 2.04
CA PHE A 48 0.66 4.61 3.27
C PHE A 48 0.20 3.67 4.39
N ASN A 49 -0.67 2.70 4.08
CA ASN A 49 -1.12 1.69 5.03
C ASN A 49 0.05 0.84 5.55
N PHE A 50 0.96 0.43 4.67
CA PHE A 50 2.15 -0.33 5.03
C PHE A 50 3.09 0.46 5.94
N TYR A 51 3.30 1.76 5.67
CA TYR A 51 4.10 2.64 6.54
C TYR A 51 3.48 2.79 7.92
N LEU A 52 2.18 3.09 8.00
CA LEU A 52 1.48 3.21 9.29
C LEU A 52 1.56 1.90 10.09
N SER A 53 1.44 0.75 9.42
CA SER A 53 1.58 -0.56 10.05
C SER A 53 2.96 -0.74 10.69
N ASN A 54 4.02 -0.46 9.94
CA ASN A 54 5.40 -0.58 10.42
C ASN A 54 5.72 0.44 11.52
N LEU A 55 5.23 1.68 11.43
CA LEU A 55 5.40 2.69 12.46
C LEU A 55 4.70 2.29 13.77
N THR A 56 3.47 1.78 13.67
CA THR A 56 2.73 1.30 14.84
C THR A 56 3.47 0.12 15.49
N ALA A 57 3.96 -0.83 14.68
CA ALA A 57 4.72 -1.98 15.16
C ALA A 57 6.06 -1.57 15.81
N ASP A 58 6.82 -0.64 15.22
CA ASP A 58 8.06 -0.11 15.80
C ASP A 58 7.80 0.59 17.14
N PHE A 59 6.72 1.37 17.22
CA PHE A 59 6.34 2.09 18.44
C PHE A 59 5.96 1.14 19.58
N VAL A 60 5.17 0.11 19.30
CA VAL A 60 4.69 -0.84 20.31
C VAL A 60 5.75 -1.89 20.67
N PHE A 61 6.37 -2.54 19.69
CA PHE A 61 7.26 -3.68 19.96
C PHE A 61 8.73 -3.28 20.17
N VAL A 62 9.25 -2.34 19.38
CA VAL A 62 10.68 -1.99 19.44
C VAL A 62 10.92 -0.94 20.53
N LYS A 63 10.13 0.14 20.52
CA LYS A 63 10.26 1.20 21.53
C LYS A 63 9.57 0.88 22.85
N LYS A 64 8.69 -0.13 22.89
CA LYS A 64 7.89 -0.50 24.08
C LYS A 64 7.11 0.68 24.68
N MET A 65 6.70 1.64 23.83
CA MET A 65 6.06 2.89 24.25
C MET A 65 4.52 2.83 24.14
N GLY A 66 3.94 1.67 23.83
CA GLY A 66 2.51 1.51 23.64
C GLY A 66 2.01 0.10 23.98
N ASN A 67 0.70 -0.06 24.05
CA ASN A 67 0.03 -1.35 24.29
C ASN A 67 -0.31 -2.05 22.95
N THR A 68 -0.42 -3.37 22.96
CA THR A 68 -0.83 -4.18 21.81
C THR A 68 -2.21 -3.79 21.26
N SER A 69 -3.09 -3.23 22.10
CA SER A 69 -4.37 -2.65 21.68
C SER A 69 -4.23 -1.51 20.66
N LEU A 70 -3.12 -0.76 20.67
CA LEU A 70 -2.85 0.28 19.67
C LEU A 70 -2.65 -0.31 18.27
N ILE A 71 -2.12 -1.53 18.17
CA ILE A 71 -1.95 -2.23 16.87
C ILE A 71 -3.33 -2.53 16.30
N PHE A 72 -4.24 -3.05 17.14
CA PHE A 72 -5.61 -3.35 16.73
C PHE A 72 -6.36 -2.08 16.31
N LEU A 73 -6.27 -1.01 17.10
CA LEU A 73 -6.92 0.26 16.80
C LEU A 73 -6.36 0.89 15.51
N SER A 74 -5.05 0.85 15.31
CA SER A 74 -4.38 1.31 14.09
C SER A 74 -4.83 0.49 12.88
N SER A 75 -5.01 -0.83 13.02
CA SER A 75 -5.54 -1.68 11.96
C SER A 75 -6.96 -1.27 11.56
N ILE A 76 -7.86 -1.07 12.54
CA ILE A 76 -9.24 -0.61 12.28
C ILE A 76 -9.23 0.73 11.56
N PHE A 77 -8.45 1.69 12.04
CA PHE A 77 -8.35 3.01 11.42
C PHE A 77 -7.93 2.91 9.94
N ARG A 78 -6.92 2.09 9.63
CA ARG A 78 -6.43 1.92 8.25
C ARG A 78 -7.47 1.24 7.35
N VAL A 79 -8.23 0.27 7.87
CA VAL A 79 -9.34 -0.35 7.13
C VAL A 79 -10.43 0.68 6.82
N ILE A 80 -10.83 1.49 7.81
CA ILE A 80 -11.81 2.56 7.63
C ILE A 80 -11.33 3.56 6.57
N LEU A 81 -10.05 3.93 6.59
CA LEU A 81 -9.46 4.86 5.62
C LEU A 81 -9.56 4.33 4.19
N VAL A 82 -9.12 3.09 3.94
CA VAL A 82 -9.20 2.45 2.62
C VAL A 82 -10.66 2.31 2.16
N PHE A 83 -11.54 1.93 3.08
CA PHE A 83 -12.97 1.79 2.79
C PHE A 83 -13.64 3.12 2.43
N PHE A 84 -13.31 4.19 3.15
CA PHE A 84 -13.83 5.53 2.90
C PHE A 84 -13.42 6.05 1.51
N ILE A 85 -12.15 5.87 1.13
CA ILE A 85 -11.68 6.21 -0.23
C ILE A 85 -12.45 5.41 -1.27
N GLY A 86 -12.62 4.10 -1.04
CA GLY A 86 -13.37 3.23 -1.95
C GLY A 86 -14.81 3.68 -2.16
N ILE A 87 -15.53 4.06 -1.10
CA ILE A 87 -16.91 4.57 -1.19
C ILE A 87 -16.98 5.84 -2.04
N ILE A 88 -16.06 6.79 -1.82
CA ILE A 88 -16.04 8.04 -2.58
C ILE A 88 -15.86 7.74 -4.07
N LEU A 89 -14.90 6.88 -4.42
CA LEU A 89 -14.63 6.51 -5.81
C LEU A 89 -15.81 5.77 -6.44
N TYR A 90 -16.46 4.87 -5.70
CA TYR A 90 -17.64 4.13 -6.18
C TYR A 90 -18.81 5.06 -6.53
N LYS A 91 -19.04 6.12 -5.73
CA LYS A 91 -20.08 7.12 -6.00
C LYS A 91 -19.82 7.92 -7.28
N ILE A 92 -18.55 8.14 -7.64
CA ILE A 92 -18.18 8.85 -8.87
C ILE A 92 -18.37 7.92 -10.08
N TYR A 93 -17.76 6.74 -10.05
CA TYR A 93 -17.88 5.76 -11.13
C TYR A 93 -17.50 4.36 -10.62
N LYS A 94 -18.37 3.37 -10.83
CA LYS A 94 -18.18 2.03 -10.26
C LYS A 94 -16.85 1.38 -10.63
N TYR A 95 -16.36 1.60 -11.85
CA TYR A 95 -15.08 1.05 -12.30
C TYR A 95 -13.86 1.67 -11.59
N TYR A 96 -14.01 2.85 -10.98
CA TYR A 96 -12.95 3.46 -10.18
C TYR A 96 -12.69 2.70 -8.89
N LEU A 97 -13.72 2.10 -8.29
CA LEU A 97 -13.53 1.20 -7.15
C LEU A 97 -12.65 0.01 -7.53
N ILE A 98 -12.94 -0.61 -8.68
CA ILE A 98 -12.17 -1.76 -9.18
C ILE A 98 -10.72 -1.36 -9.47
N ALA A 99 -10.52 -0.22 -10.13
CA ALA A 99 -9.19 0.33 -10.39
C ALA A 99 -8.42 0.60 -9.09
N TYR A 100 -9.06 1.22 -8.11
CA TYR A 100 -8.47 1.50 -6.81
C TYR A 100 -8.06 0.22 -6.07
N LEU A 101 -8.96 -0.77 -6.00
CA LEU A 101 -8.68 -2.06 -5.37
C LEU A 101 -7.58 -2.83 -6.11
N GLY A 102 -7.54 -2.76 -7.44
CA GLY A 102 -6.47 -3.34 -8.25
C GLY A 102 -5.11 -2.73 -7.94
N GLY A 103 -5.03 -1.40 -7.90
CA GLY A 103 -3.81 -0.69 -7.50
C GLY A 103 -3.39 -1.00 -6.06
N TYR A 104 -4.34 -0.98 -5.13
CA TYR A 104 -4.07 -1.32 -3.73
C TYR A 104 -3.53 -2.74 -3.58
N SER A 105 -4.09 -3.70 -4.32
CA SER A 105 -3.65 -5.10 -4.30
C SER A 105 -2.31 -5.32 -4.99
N ALA A 106 -1.90 -4.45 -5.93
CA ALA A 106 -0.61 -4.56 -6.60
C ALA A 106 0.57 -4.47 -5.63
N HIS A 107 0.40 -3.85 -4.47
CA HIS A 107 1.39 -3.83 -3.38
C HIS A 107 1.80 -5.23 -2.89
N PHE A 108 0.90 -6.22 -2.95
CA PHE A 108 1.25 -7.60 -2.60
C PHE A 108 2.34 -8.17 -3.51
N ILE A 109 2.41 -7.74 -4.77
CA ILE A 109 3.47 -8.15 -5.70
C ILE A 109 4.82 -7.63 -5.21
N ALA A 110 4.90 -6.37 -4.78
CA ALA A 110 6.13 -5.79 -4.21
C ALA A 110 6.60 -6.55 -2.95
N LEU A 111 5.66 -6.95 -2.09
CA LEU A 111 5.96 -7.76 -0.89
C LEU A 111 6.47 -9.15 -1.25
N ILE A 112 5.86 -9.83 -2.23
CA ILE A 112 6.31 -11.15 -2.70
C ILE A 112 7.72 -11.07 -3.29
N ILE A 113 7.99 -10.04 -4.10
CA ILE A 113 9.33 -9.80 -4.65
C ILE A 113 10.35 -9.60 -3.53
N TYR A 114 10.03 -8.74 -2.54
CA TYR A 114 10.91 -8.52 -1.40
C TYR A 114 11.19 -9.81 -0.62
N GLY A 115 10.15 -10.57 -0.27
CA GLY A 115 10.30 -11.85 0.45
C GLY A 115 11.19 -12.84 -0.32
N SER A 116 11.04 -12.92 -1.64
CA SER A 116 11.85 -13.77 -2.51
C SER A 116 13.32 -13.33 -2.57
N LEU A 117 13.60 -12.03 -2.48
CA LEU A 117 14.96 -11.48 -2.46
C LEU A 117 15.66 -11.70 -1.12
N VAL A 118 14.91 -11.67 -0.02
CA VAL A 118 15.45 -11.96 1.33
C VAL A 118 15.80 -13.44 1.46
N ASN A 119 14.96 -14.35 0.96
CA ASN A 119 15.22 -15.79 1.04
C ASN A 119 16.46 -16.27 0.26
N LYS A 120 16.99 -15.45 -0.65
CA LYS A 120 18.20 -15.75 -1.44
C LYS A 120 19.50 -15.22 -0.80
N ARG A 121 19.44 -14.54 0.35
CA ARG A 121 20.60 -14.04 1.09
C ARG A 121 20.78 -14.84 2.37
#